data_AF-D1A3N9-F1
#
_entry.id   AF-D1A3N9-F1
#
_cell.length_a   1.000
_cell.length_b   1.000
_cell.length_c   1.000
_cell.angle_alpha   90.00
_cell.angle_beta   90.00
_cell.angle_gamma   90.00
#
_symmetry.space_group_name_H-M   'P 1'
#
loop_
_entity.id
_entity.type
_entity.pdbx_description
1 polymer ?
#
loop_
_entity_poly.entity_id
_entity_poly.type
_entity_poly.pdbx_seq_one_letter_code
_entity_poly.pdbx_strand_id
1 'polypeptide(L)'
;MRSAWTPWLICNGGVALSGSSARSAHSLVCRVLHGDEGGVHVYCWQNEQNVPGIPAYRGKIDVPSGVLTLGDAVGERTVRADVGAGTHDVAVYIDRPAEATRVDVVLS
;
A
#
# COMPACT_ATOMS: atom_id res chain seq x y z
N MET A 1 -15.61 -1.67 7.60
CA MET A 1 -15.16 -2.59 8.67
C MET A 1 -13.79 -2.15 9.14
N ARG A 2 -13.55 -2.09 10.46
CA ARG A 2 -12.27 -1.65 11.07
C ARG A 2 -11.52 -2.90 11.55
N SER A 3 -10.26 -3.08 11.15
CA SER A 3 -9.40 -4.16 11.67
C SER A 3 -7.96 -3.65 11.86
N ALA A 4 -7.33 -4.00 12.99
CA ALA A 4 -5.99 -3.61 13.47
C ALA A 4 -4.98 -4.75 13.39
N TRP A 5 -3.77 -4.53 12.85
CA TRP A 5 -2.82 -5.63 12.55
C TRP A 5 -1.36 -5.22 12.58
N THR A 6 -0.39 -6.13 12.76
CA THR A 6 1.10 -5.98 12.78
C THR A 6 1.78 -6.19 11.40
N PRO A 7 3.06 -5.82 11.16
CA PRO A 7 3.35 -4.73 10.22
C PRO A 7 4.30 -5.10 9.08
N TRP A 8 3.79 -5.70 8.02
CA TRP A 8 4.53 -5.75 6.74
C TRP A 8 3.52 -5.84 5.61
N LEU A 9 3.52 -4.90 4.67
CA LEU A 9 2.58 -4.92 3.53
C LEU A 9 3.34 -5.26 2.24
N ILE A 10 3.02 -6.42 1.66
CA ILE A 10 3.41 -6.80 0.31
C ILE A 10 2.18 -6.68 -0.58
N CYS A 11 2.14 -5.66 -1.44
CA CYS A 11 1.32 -5.71 -2.64
C CYS A 11 2.17 -6.45 -3.70
N ASN A 12 1.96 -7.75 -3.92
CA ASN A 12 2.65 -8.52 -4.98
C ASN A 12 2.11 -8.10 -6.38
N GLY A 13 2.88 -8.09 -7.49
CA GLY A 13 4.13 -8.80 -7.84
C GLY A 13 5.42 -8.00 -8.14
N GLY A 14 6.40 -8.16 -7.24
CA GLY A 14 7.85 -7.84 -7.25
C GLY A 14 8.44 -6.48 -7.72
N VAL A 15 8.73 -5.54 -6.80
CA VAL A 15 9.94 -4.67 -6.65
C VAL A 15 9.94 -4.08 -5.22
N ALA A 16 11.04 -4.22 -4.49
CA ALA A 16 11.34 -3.45 -3.29
C ALA A 16 11.93 -2.09 -3.70
N LEU A 17 11.27 -0.96 -3.42
CA LEU A 17 11.78 0.35 -3.85
C LEU A 17 12.46 1.10 -2.70
N SER A 18 13.79 1.02 -2.71
CA SER A 18 14.64 2.21 -2.62
C SER A 18 14.74 2.81 -4.04
N GLY A 19 14.37 4.09 -4.20
CA GLY A 19 14.89 4.98 -5.26
C GLY A 19 14.42 4.82 -6.73
N SER A 20 13.63 5.81 -7.16
CA SER A 20 13.55 6.47 -8.49
C SER A 20 13.36 5.69 -9.83
N SER A 21 12.25 6.06 -10.50
CA SER A 21 12.06 6.27 -11.96
C SER A 21 11.66 5.09 -12.89
N ALA A 22 10.49 5.28 -13.51
CA ALA A 22 10.08 4.92 -14.88
C ALA A 22 9.97 3.45 -15.32
N ARG A 23 9.58 2.54 -14.43
CA ARG A 23 8.90 1.29 -14.83
C ARG A 23 7.59 1.18 -14.08
N SER A 24 6.52 0.85 -14.81
CA SER A 24 5.28 0.46 -14.15
C SER A 24 5.57 -0.81 -13.38
N ALA A 25 5.45 -0.75 -12.05
CA ALA A 25 5.63 -1.92 -11.22
C ALA A 25 4.33 -2.72 -11.23
N HIS A 26 4.42 -4.04 -11.14
CA HIS A 26 3.25 -4.90 -10.92
C HIS A 26 3.01 -5.14 -9.42
N SER A 27 3.81 -4.51 -8.55
CA SER A 27 3.75 -4.57 -7.09
C SER A 27 4.21 -3.28 -6.45
N LEU A 28 3.86 -3.15 -5.18
CA LEU A 28 4.48 -2.20 -4.28
C LEU A 28 4.74 -2.89 -2.94
N VAL A 29 5.97 -2.80 -2.44
CA VAL A 29 6.30 -3.28 -1.10
C VAL A 29 6.50 -2.08 -0.19
N CYS A 30 5.66 -1.99 0.84
CA CYS A 30 5.78 -0.95 1.87
C CYS A 30 6.38 -1.56 3.13
N ARG A 31 7.58 -1.10 3.50
CA ARG A 31 8.23 -1.45 4.77
C ARG A 31 7.89 -0.37 5.77
N VAL A 32 7.33 -0.79 6.90
CA VAL A 32 6.96 0.10 7.98
C VAL A 32 7.82 -0.24 9.18
N LEU A 33 8.56 0.74 9.69
CA LEU A 33 9.19 0.62 11.00
C LEU A 33 8.08 0.78 12.04
N HIS A 34 7.94 -0.18 12.94
CA HIS A 34 7.03 -0.08 14.07
C HIS A 34 7.86 0.10 15.35
N GLY A 35 7.41 0.97 16.25
CA GLY A 35 7.83 0.88 17.65
C GLY A 35 7.33 -0.46 18.21
N ASP A 36 8.12 -1.09 19.07
CA ASP A 36 8.08 -2.50 19.46
C ASP A 36 6.74 -3.13 19.94
N GLU A 37 5.60 -2.42 19.93
CA GLU A 37 4.33 -2.89 20.51
C GLU A 37 3.06 -2.63 19.66
N GLY A 38 3.18 -2.14 18.43
CA GLY A 38 2.04 -1.65 17.64
C GLY A 38 1.72 -2.43 16.38
N GLY A 39 0.41 -2.61 16.11
CA GLY A 39 -0.06 -2.99 14.79
C GLY A 39 -0.07 -1.83 13.78
N VAL A 40 0.42 -2.05 12.55
CA VAL A 40 0.08 -1.27 11.35
C VAL A 40 -1.27 -1.67 10.69
N HIS A 41 -2.19 -0.72 10.68
CA HIS A 41 -3.40 -0.84 9.86
C HIS A 41 -3.13 -0.44 8.41
N VAL A 42 -3.62 -1.24 7.46
CA VAL A 42 -3.57 -0.87 6.04
C VAL A 42 -4.97 -0.71 5.46
N TYR A 43 -5.18 0.39 4.76
CA TYR A 43 -6.42 0.73 4.08
C TYR A 43 -6.17 0.95 2.60
N CYS A 44 -7.13 0.56 1.77
CA CYS A 44 -7.12 0.82 0.33
C CYS A 44 -8.28 1.75 -0.02
N TRP A 45 -7.98 2.82 -0.75
CA TRP A 45 -8.92 3.86 -1.15
C TRP A 45 -9.00 3.94 -2.67
N GLN A 46 -10.19 4.26 -3.19
CA GLN A 46 -10.44 4.43 -4.63
C GLN A 46 -10.26 5.88 -5.10
N ASN A 47 -9.99 6.83 -4.21
CA ASN A 47 -9.67 8.21 -4.55
C ASN A 47 -8.97 8.91 -3.37
N GLU A 48 -8.35 10.05 -3.66
CA GLU A 48 -7.61 10.84 -2.66
C GLU A 48 -8.49 11.72 -1.76
N GLN A 49 -9.82 11.64 -1.88
CA GLN A 49 -10.69 12.52 -1.10
C GLN A 49 -10.67 12.10 0.38
N ASN A 50 -10.16 13.01 1.23
CA ASN A 50 -10.09 12.85 2.69
C ASN A 50 -9.24 11.67 3.18
N VAL A 51 -8.18 11.32 2.45
CA VAL A 51 -7.23 10.31 2.91
C VAL A 51 -6.41 10.87 4.07
N PRO A 52 -6.47 10.25 5.26
CA PRO A 52 -5.73 10.73 6.43
C PRO A 52 -4.22 10.44 6.26
N GLY A 53 -3.40 11.32 6.83
CA GLY A 53 -1.95 11.13 6.89
C GLY A 53 -1.15 12.02 5.95
N ILE A 54 0.15 11.75 5.89
CA ILE A 54 1.15 12.49 5.12
C ILE A 54 1.53 11.65 3.91
N PRO A 55 1.57 12.21 2.68
CA PRO A 55 2.01 11.47 1.50
C PRO A 55 3.47 11.06 1.65
N ALA A 56 3.72 9.76 1.61
CA ALA A 56 5.04 9.14 1.71
C ALA A 56 5.58 8.65 0.36
N TYR A 57 4.68 8.30 -0.57
CA TYR A 57 5.04 7.83 -1.90
C TYR A 57 4.00 8.21 -2.94
N ARG A 58 4.45 8.45 -4.17
CA ARG A 58 3.62 8.56 -5.37
C ARG A 58 4.30 7.83 -6.53
N GLY A 59 3.54 7.08 -7.29
CA GLY A 59 4.04 6.30 -8.42
C GLY A 59 2.91 5.78 -9.31
N LYS A 60 3.23 4.80 -10.15
CA LYS A 60 2.28 4.10 -11.01
C LYS A 60 2.39 2.60 -10.80
N ILE A 61 1.26 1.92 -10.86
CA ILE A 61 1.17 0.45 -10.78
C ILE A 61 0.36 -0.07 -11.96
N ASP A 62 0.83 -1.12 -12.62
CA ASP A 62 0.06 -1.79 -13.68
C ASP A 62 -0.67 -3.01 -13.10
N VAL A 63 -1.98 -3.03 -13.30
CA VAL A 63 -2.90 -4.06 -12.79
C VAL A 63 -3.60 -4.73 -13.97
N PRO A 64 -2.98 -5.72 -14.64
CA PRO A 64 -3.52 -6.31 -15.86
C PRO A 64 -4.83 -7.07 -15.64
N SER A 65 -5.01 -7.68 -14.46
CA SER A 65 -6.19 -8.46 -14.10
C SER A 65 -7.39 -7.59 -13.70
N GLY A 66 -7.16 -6.30 -13.43
CA GLY A 66 -8.10 -5.41 -12.76
C GLY A 66 -8.33 -5.68 -11.28
N VAL A 67 -7.64 -6.66 -10.70
CA VAL A 67 -7.75 -6.98 -9.27
C VAL A 67 -6.42 -6.75 -8.58
N LEU A 68 -6.39 -5.79 -7.65
CA LEU A 68 -5.25 -5.58 -6.77
C LEU A 68 -5.38 -6.48 -5.54
N THR A 69 -4.28 -7.15 -5.17
CA THR A 69 -4.20 -7.88 -3.91
C THR A 69 -3.25 -7.15 -2.96
N LEU A 70 -3.76 -6.76 -1.80
CA LEU A 70 -2.97 -6.22 -0.69
C LEU A 70 -2.79 -7.35 0.32
N GLY A 71 -1.55 -7.72 0.62
CA GLY A 71 -1.24 -8.78 1.56
C GLY A 71 -0.25 -8.34 2.62
N ASP A 72 -0.26 -9.01 3.77
CA ASP A 72 0.89 -8.93 4.65
C ASP A 72 2.11 -9.68 4.08
N ALA A 73 3.30 -9.46 4.63
CA ALA A 73 4.50 -10.10 4.08
C ALA A 73 4.57 -11.61 4.26
N VAL A 74 3.82 -12.15 5.21
CA VAL A 74 3.77 -13.60 5.50
C VAL A 74 2.65 -14.29 4.72
N GLY A 75 1.77 -13.54 4.07
CA GLY A 75 0.63 -14.03 3.29
C GLY A 75 -0.55 -14.50 4.14
N GLU A 76 -0.55 -14.23 5.45
CA GLU A 76 -1.61 -14.68 6.37
C GLU A 76 -2.91 -13.89 6.17
N ARG A 77 -2.79 -12.61 5.82
CA ARG A 77 -3.93 -11.75 5.50
C ARG A 77 -3.78 -11.17 4.12
N THR A 78 -4.83 -11.34 3.32
CA THR A 78 -4.94 -10.74 2.00
C THR A 78 -6.31 -10.11 1.82
N VAL A 79 -6.32 -8.95 1.17
CA VAL A 79 -7.51 -8.23 0.73
C VAL A 79 -7.42 -8.07 -0.77
N ARG A 80 -8.53 -8.35 -1.47
CA ARG A 80 -8.66 -8.11 -2.90
C ARG A 80 -9.53 -6.88 -3.13
N ALA A 81 -9.08 -5.99 -4.00
CA ALA A 81 -9.82 -4.82 -4.43
C ALA A 81 -9.96 -4.86 -5.95
N ASP A 82 -11.19 -4.69 -6.44
CA ASP A 82 -11.43 -4.45 -7.86
C ASP A 82 -11.13 -2.98 -8.16
N VAL A 83 -10.19 -2.76 -9.07
CA VAL A 83 -9.67 -1.45 -9.44
C VAL A 83 -9.74 -1.22 -10.95
N GLY A 84 -10.22 -2.20 -11.73
CA GLY A 84 -10.20 -2.16 -13.18
C GLY A 84 -8.82 -2.39 -13.78
N ALA A 85 -8.77 -2.99 -14.97
CA ALA A 85 -7.51 -3.33 -15.62
C ALA A 85 -6.81 -2.08 -16.19
N GLY A 86 -5.50 -2.01 -16.02
CA GLY A 86 -4.67 -0.95 -16.60
C GLY A 86 -3.64 -0.38 -15.63
N THR A 87 -3.03 0.74 -16.05
CA THR A 87 -2.06 1.47 -15.24
C THR A 87 -2.77 2.53 -14.41
N HIS A 88 -2.59 2.46 -13.09
CA HIS A 88 -3.18 3.36 -12.09
C HIS A 88 -2.10 4.22 -11.46
N ASP A 89 -2.45 5.44 -11.11
CA ASP A 89 -1.64 6.24 -10.21
C ASP A 89 -1.82 5.68 -8.79
N VAL A 90 -0.71 5.49 -8.07
CA VAL A 90 -0.72 4.97 -6.70
C VAL A 90 -0.06 5.98 -5.77
N ALA A 91 -0.72 6.27 -4.66
CA ALA A 91 -0.18 7.09 -3.58
C ALA A 91 -0.24 6.33 -2.26
N VAL A 92 0.79 6.51 -1.42
CA VAL A 92 0.83 5.93 -0.08
C VAL A 92 0.92 7.05 0.92
N TYR A 93 0.03 7.04 1.90
CA TYR A 93 -0.02 7.97 3.01
C TYR A 93 0.27 7.23 4.32
N ILE A 94 0.98 7.89 5.22
CA ILE A 94 1.30 7.36 6.54
C ILE A 94 0.95 8.37 7.62
N ASP A 95 0.53 7.90 8.78
CA ASP A 95 0.22 8.77 9.92
C ASP A 95 1.47 9.39 10.55
N ARG A 96 2.57 8.63 10.62
CA ARG A 96 3.84 9.07 11.21
C ARG A 96 5.04 8.58 10.39
N PRO A 97 5.99 9.46 10.03
CA PRO A 97 7.17 9.06 9.23
C PRO A 97 8.12 8.08 9.90
N ALA A 98 8.28 8.16 11.23
CA ALA A 98 9.23 7.33 11.97
C ALA A 98 8.64 5.98 12.41
N GLU A 99 7.36 5.97 12.77
CA GLU A 99 6.65 4.79 13.29
C GLU A 99 5.21 4.82 12.80
N ALA A 100 4.98 4.46 11.54
CA ALA A 100 3.62 4.48 11.01
C ALA A 100 2.80 3.39 11.72
N THR A 101 1.66 3.75 12.28
CA THR A 101 0.66 2.79 12.79
C THR A 101 -0.48 2.60 11.79
N ARG A 102 -0.46 3.41 10.73
CA ARG A 102 -1.47 3.42 9.68
C ARG A 102 -0.84 3.74 8.33
N VAL A 103 -1.17 2.91 7.34
CA VAL A 103 -0.81 3.10 5.94
C VAL A 103 -2.08 3.14 5.10
N ASP A 104 -2.27 4.20 4.35
CA ASP A 104 -3.39 4.36 3.44
C ASP A 104 -2.86 4.34 2.01
N VAL A 105 -3.28 3.35 1.22
CA VAL A 105 -2.93 3.20 -0.19
C VAL A 105 -4.10 3.71 -1.02
N VAL A 106 -3.82 4.60 -1.97
CA VAL A 106 -4.82 5.19 -2.86
C VAL A 106 -4.51 4.83 -4.28
N LEU A 107 -5.54 4.45 -5.03
CA LEU A 107 -5.46 4.17 -6.47
C LEU A 107 -6.43 5.08 -7.21
N SER A 108 -5.98 5.61 -8.34
CA SER A 108 -6.75 6.50 -9.22
C SER A 108 -6.43 6.30 -10.70
#